data_AF-A0A085M6N7-F1
#
_entry.id   AF-A0A085M6N7-F1
#
_cell.length_a   1.000
_cell.length_b   1.000
_cell.length_c   1.000
_cell.angle_alpha   90.00
_cell.angle_beta   90.00
_cell.angle_gamma   90.00
#
_symmetry.space_group_name_H-M   'P 1'
#
loop_
_entity.id
_entity.type
_entity.pdbx_description
1 polymer ?
#
loop_
_entity_poly.entity_id
_entity_poly.type
_entity_poly.pdbx_seq_one_letter_code
_entity_poly.pdbx_strand_id
1 'polypeptide(L)' 'MSEKEYEDKLIDAKADIFYLADMFEKFNSLNKALQGRDNNLMNSKAAVVSFLKKLEVYWHNIGRHEFLQFPNLKTIAER' A
#
# COMPACT_ATOMS: atom_id res chain seq x y z
N MET A 1 -24.02 -10.83 19.13
CA MET A 1 -22.91 -9.90 18.92
C MET A 1 -23.07 -8.78 19.91
N SER A 2 -22.10 -8.53 20.77
CA SER A 2 -22.16 -7.37 21.67
C SER A 2 -21.85 -6.09 20.88
N GLU A 3 -22.23 -4.94 21.42
CA GLU A 3 -21.89 -3.63 20.84
C GLU A 3 -20.37 -3.48 20.65
N LYS A 4 -19.60 -3.87 21.67
CA LYS A 4 -18.13 -3.90 21.62
C LYS A 4 -17.59 -4.80 20.50
N GLU A 5 -18.14 -6.01 20.34
CA GLU A 5 -17.72 -6.93 19.28
C GLU A 5 -18.02 -6.39 17.87
N TYR A 6 -19.05 -5.56 17.73
CA TYR A 6 -19.35 -4.88 16.48
C TYR A 6 -18.38 -3.72 16.21
N GLU A 7 -18.06 -2.92 17.23
CA GLU A 7 -17.06 -1.83 17.14
C GLU A 7 -15.67 -2.36 16.76
N ASP A 8 -15.22 -3.44 17.38
CA ASP A 8 -13.92 -4.07 17.08
C ASP A 8 -13.86 -4.50 15.61
N LYS A 9 -14.92 -5.13 15.08
CA LYS A 9 -15.01 -5.52 13.66
C LYS A 9 -14.99 -4.33 12.70
N LEU A 10 -15.56 -3.19 13.09
CA LEU A 10 -15.50 -1.98 12.28
C LEU A 10 -14.09 -1.39 12.24
N ILE A 11 -13.35 -1.45 13.36
CA ILE A 11 -11.96 -1.01 13.42
C ILE A 11 -11.09 -1.88 12.52
N ASP A 12 -11.23 -3.21 12.61
CA ASP A 12 -10.50 -4.16 11.77
C ASP A 12 -10.78 -3.94 10.27
N ALA A 13 -12.06 -3.84 9.91
CA ALA A 13 -12.46 -3.60 8.52
C ALA A 13 -11.90 -2.27 7.98
N LYS A 14 -11.82 -1.24 8.83
CA LYS A 14 -11.22 0.05 8.45
C LYS A 14 -9.71 -0.09 8.20
N ALA A 15 -9.01 -0.86 9.04
CA ALA A 15 -7.59 -1.15 8.85
C ALA A 15 -7.32 -1.86 7.52
N ASP A 16 -8.14 -2.87 7.19
CA ASP A 16 -8.05 -3.58 5.92
C ASP A 16 -8.27 -2.65 4.72
N ILE A 17 -9.31 -1.80 4.75
CA ILE A 17 -9.60 -0.84 3.68
C ILE A 17 -8.43 0.13 3.49
N PHE A 18 -7.82 0.60 4.59
CA PHE A 18 -6.74 1.58 4.54
C PHE A 18 -5.45 0.95 4.02
N TYR A 19 -5.16 -0.29 4.43
CA TYR A 19 -4.08 -1.10 3.87
C TYR A 19 -4.25 -1.23 2.34
N LEU A 20 -5.44 -1.64 1.90
CA LEU A 20 -5.73 -1.83 0.48
C LEU A 20 -5.59 -0.51 -0.29
N ALA A 21 -6.16 0.58 0.21
CA ALA A 21 -6.08 1.89 -0.44
C ALA A 21 -4.62 2.33 -0.68
N ASP A 22 -3.77 2.21 0.34
CA ASP A 22 -2.36 2.57 0.19
C ASP A 22 -1.61 1.67 -0.80
N MET A 23 -1.88 0.37 -0.81
CA MET A 23 -1.27 -0.58 -1.74
C MET A 23 -1.73 -0.38 -3.18
N PHE A 24 -3.03 -0.15 -3.40
CA PHE A 24 -3.59 0.14 -4.72
C PHE A 24 -3.00 1.41 -5.32
N GLU A 25 -2.73 2.44 -4.53
CA GLU A 25 -2.03 3.63 -5.00
C GLU A 25 -0.59 3.33 -5.48
N LYS A 26 0.12 2.42 -4.79
CA LYS A 26 1.46 1.97 -5.24
C LYS A 26 1.38 1.19 -6.55
N PHE A 27 0.41 0.29 -6.70
CA PHE A 27 0.18 -0.42 -7.96
C PHE A 27 -0.24 0.52 -9.09
N ASN A 28 -1.09 1.51 -8.81
CA ASN A 28 -1.50 2.51 -9.78
C ASN A 28 -0.31 3.33 -10.30
N SER A 29 0.62 3.67 -9.40
CA SER A 29 1.87 4.35 -9.77
C SER A 29 2.73 3.51 -10.72
N LEU A 30 2.85 2.19 -10.47
CA LEU A 30 3.50 1.28 -11.40
C LEU A 30 2.76 1.21 -12.74
N ASN A 31 1.43 1.06 -12.72
CA ASN A 31 0.61 0.98 -13.94
C ASN A 31 0.81 2.22 -14.82
N LYS A 32 0.81 3.42 -14.22
CA LYS A 32 1.10 4.67 -14.94
C LYS A 32 2.48 4.67 -15.59
N ALA A 33 3.51 4.17 -14.87
CA ALA A 33 4.86 4.06 -15.43
C ALA A 33 4.93 3.08 -16.61
N LEU A 34 4.07 2.05 -16.63
CA LEU A 34 4.02 1.05 -17.69
C LEU A 34 3.22 1.49 -18.92
N GLN A 35 2.22 2.37 -18.77
CA GLN A 35 1.26 2.74 -19.81
C GLN A 35 1.68 3.92 -20.70
N GLY A 36 2.85 4.52 -20.49
CA GLY A 36 3.30 5.68 -21.29
C GLY A 36 3.51 5.36 -22.77
N ARG A 37 3.07 6.26 -23.66
CA ARG A 37 3.23 6.12 -25.14
C ARG A 37 4.68 5.97 -25.59
N ASP A 38 5.62 6.52 -24.81
CA ASP A 38 7.07 6.46 -25.07
C ASP A 38 7.80 5.40 -24.23
N ASN A 39 7.05 4.49 -23.59
CA ASN A 39 7.61 3.47 -22.71
C ASN A 39 8.10 2.25 -23.54
N ASN A 40 9.40 1.96 -23.48
CA ASN A 40 9.99 0.80 -24.15
C ASN A 40 10.20 -0.38 -23.19
N LEU A 41 10.59 -1.54 -23.73
CA LEU A 41 10.79 -2.76 -22.92
C LEU A 41 11.82 -2.58 -21.79
N MET A 42 12.89 -1.80 -22.05
CA MET A 42 13.94 -1.56 -21.06
C MET A 42 13.39 -0.74 -19.89
N ASN A 43 12.60 0.31 -20.17
CA ASN A 43 11.95 1.15 -19.18
C ASN A 43 10.92 0.35 -18.36
N SER A 44 10.08 -0.46 -19.02
CA SER A 44 9.12 -1.35 -18.34
C SER A 44 9.80 -2.33 -17.39
N LYS A 45 10.89 -2.97 -17.86
CA LYS A 45 11.67 -3.89 -17.02
C LYS A 45 12.24 -3.16 -15.80
N ALA A 46 12.82 -1.98 -16.00
CA ALA A 46 13.35 -1.16 -14.91
C ALA A 46 12.26 -0.77 -13.90
N ALA A 47 11.08 -0.37 -14.36
CA ALA A 47 9.95 -0.02 -13.51
C ALA A 47 9.49 -1.21 -12.65
N VAL A 48 9.30 -2.39 -13.24
CA VAL A 48 8.91 -3.61 -12.51
C VAL A 48 9.98 -4.01 -11.50
N VAL A 49 11.25 -4.07 -11.91
CA VAL A 49 12.36 -4.45 -11.01
C VAL A 49 12.47 -3.46 -9.84
N SER A 50 12.34 -2.16 -10.11
CA SER A 50 12.32 -1.15 -9.04
C SER A 50 11.13 -1.33 -8.11
N PHE A 51 9.95 -1.67 -8.63
CA PHE A 51 8.77 -1.88 -7.83
C PHE A 51 8.89 -3.12 -6.92
N LEU A 52 9.45 -4.23 -7.42
CA LEU A 52 9.71 -5.41 -6.60
C LEU A 52 10.61 -5.10 -5.40
N LYS A 53 11.69 -4.34 -5.60
CA LYS A 53 12.55 -3.87 -4.50
C LYS A 53 11.79 -2.99 -3.51
N LYS A 54 10.87 -2.14 -4.00
CA LYS A 54 10.02 -1.33 -3.12
C LYS A 54 9.06 -2.18 -2.30
N LEU A 55 8.52 -3.28 -2.84
CA LEU A 55 7.66 -4.20 -2.08
C LEU A 55 8.38 -4.82 -0.88
N GLU A 56 9.65 -5.19 -1.04
CA GLU A 56 10.48 -5.68 0.08
C GLU A 56 10.62 -4.62 1.17
N VAL A 57 10.90 -3.37 0.78
CA VAL A 57 10.97 -2.23 1.72
C VAL A 57 9.63 -1.99 2.41
N TYR A 58 8.53 -2.01 1.65
CA TYR A 58 7.17 -1.83 2.19
C TYR A 58 6.84 -2.91 3.22
N TRP A 59 7.11 -4.17 2.90
CA TRP A 59 6.92 -5.29 3.82
C TRP A 59 7.66 -5.09 5.14
N HIS A 60 8.96 -4.74 5.06
CA HIS A 60 9.76 -4.49 6.25
C HIS A 60 9.28 -3.29 7.07
N ASN A 61 8.87 -2.20 6.42
CA ASN A 61 8.41 -1.00 7.09
C ASN A 61 7.07 -1.24 7.80
N ILE A 62 6.13 -1.97 7.18
CA ILE A 62 4.87 -2.36 7.81
C ILE A 62 5.14 -3.21 9.07
N GLY A 63 6.04 -4.19 8.97
CA GLY A 63 6.42 -5.01 10.14
C GLY A 63 7.05 -4.20 11.28
N ARG A 64 7.74 -3.10 10.99
CA ARG A 64 8.30 -2.16 11.98
C ARG A 64 7.33 -1.05 12.41
N HIS A 65 6.08 -1.06 11.93
CA HIS A 65 5.10 0.00 12.17
C HIS A 65 5.53 1.39 11.67
N GLU A 66 6.37 1.43 10.61
CA GLU A 66 6.85 2.66 9.99
C GLU A 66 5.95 3.08 8.81
N PHE A 67 4.88 3.82 9.12
CA PHE A 67 3.81 4.11 8.15
C PHE A 67 4.00 5.38 7.31
N LEU A 68 5.19 5.99 7.27
CA LEU A 68 5.42 7.25 6.54
C LEU A 68 5.00 7.19 5.05
N GLN A 69 5.10 6.01 4.43
CA GLN A 69 4.76 5.78 3.02
C GLN A 69 3.32 5.30 2.79
N PHE A 70 2.55 5.15 3.88
CA PHE A 70 1.20 4.61 3.94
C PHE A 70 0.29 5.63 4.64
N PRO A 71 -0.10 6.72 3.95
CA PRO A 71 -0.83 7.83 4.56
C PRO A 71 -2.16 7.38 5.19
N ASN A 72 -2.84 6.39 4.61
CA ASN A 72 -4.08 5.88 5.20
C ASN A 72 -3.76 5.08 6.47
N LEU A 73 -2.86 4.09 6.41
CA LEU A 73 -2.49 3.30 7.60
C LEU A 73 -1.95 4.15 8.75
N LYS A 74 -1.16 5.19 8.43
CA LYS A 74 -0.65 6.13 9.42
C LYS A 74 -1.77 6.75 10.27
N THR A 75 -2.92 7.06 9.66
CA THR A 75 -4.06 7.66 10.39
C THR A 75 -4.72 6.72 11.40
N ILE A 76 -4.50 5.41 11.28
CA ILE A 76 -4.98 4.41 12.24
C ILE A 76 -3.95 4.20 13.34
N ALA A 77 -2.66 4.17 13.00
CA ALA A 77 -1.58 3.96 13.96
C ALA A 77 -1.34 5.14 14.92
N GLU A 78 -1.79 6.34 14.58
CA GLU A 78 -1.69 7.55 15.41
C GLU A 78 -2.86 7.73 16.40
N ARG A 79 -3.73 6.72 16.55
CA ARG A 79 -4.84 6.70 17.52
C ARG A 79 -4.51 5.82 18.72
#